data_AF-A0A1V5HSB3-F1
#
_entry.id   AF-A0A1V5HSB3-F1
#
_cell.length_a   1.000
_cell.length_b   1.000
_cell.length_c   1.000
_cell.angle_alpha   90.00
_cell.angle_beta   90.00
_cell.angle_gamma   90.00
#
_symmetry.space_group_name_H-M   'P 1'
#
loop_
_entity.id
_entity.type
_entity.pdbx_description
1 polymer ?
#
loop_
_entity_poly.entity_id
_entity_poly.type
_entity_poly.pdbx_seq_one_letter_code
_entity_poly.pdbx_strand_id
1 'polypeptide(L)'
;MLPEGDNLEISHKLAQPHAWLTVGEDKPVVSGPGEVGATAKKFSKFFLEDSGEYRMGVWREHSQEVFLEGKKLSGRFLLVYFPAPGGRRVWIMDRPDDQTPIAAHRDIEDEIAELRGKRQAYLIWAMPGKRPIPIKISGRPPEGFVMAETLLAAMDDTKDPWKAYEKVSSGNVRKTYFIPFAKADEEKRLVYGVVLEPDALDAQGDQVSAPEIEQAAHAFLERSRVLGEGHVRRAKAEVLESYIAQKAFDLGDQEVAEGSWVLCVRVDDPDLWQRVKAGEVTGFSVGGFGKRD
;
A
#
# COMPACT_ATOMS: atom_id res chain seq x y z
N MET A 1 3.51 10.90 23.39
CA MET A 1 4.97 11.06 23.24
C MET A 1 5.57 9.76 23.74
N LEU A 2 6.39 9.10 22.94
CA LEU A 2 7.18 7.99 23.44
C LEU A 2 8.09 8.50 24.55
N PRO A 3 8.08 7.93 25.75
CA PRO A 3 9.07 8.32 26.76
C PRO A 3 10.48 8.15 26.18
N GLU A 4 11.37 9.07 26.53
CA GLU A 4 12.75 9.05 26.05
C GLU A 4 13.42 7.74 26.50
N GLY A 5 13.90 6.95 25.53
CA GLY A 5 14.49 5.62 25.78
C GLY A 5 13.50 4.44 25.83
N ASP A 6 12.19 4.67 25.68
CA ASP A 6 11.20 3.59 25.67
C ASP A 6 10.96 3.01 24.26
N ASN A 7 10.74 1.71 24.24
CA ASN A 7 10.38 0.92 23.07
C ASN A 7 8.88 0.59 23.09
N LEU A 8 8.21 0.59 21.92
CA LEU A 8 6.82 0.14 21.81
C LEU A 8 6.73 -1.28 21.26
N GLU A 9 6.03 -2.17 21.97
CA GLU A 9 5.52 -3.39 21.34
C GLU A 9 4.41 -3.00 20.36
N ILE A 10 4.58 -3.38 19.10
CA ILE A 10 3.64 -3.10 18.01
C ILE A 10 3.17 -4.41 17.36
N SER A 11 2.08 -4.32 16.60
CA SER A 11 1.55 -5.44 15.83
C SER A 11 1.08 -4.94 14.46
N HIS A 12 1.49 -5.64 13.40
CA HIS A 12 0.98 -5.36 12.06
C HIS A 12 -0.50 -5.73 12.00
N LYS A 13 -1.31 -4.82 11.45
CA LYS A 13 -2.70 -5.09 11.10
C LYS A 13 -2.84 -5.34 9.61
N LEU A 14 -3.93 -6.00 9.23
CA LEU A 14 -4.36 -6.06 7.84
C LEU A 14 -4.60 -4.63 7.33
N ALA A 15 -4.40 -4.42 6.02
CA ALA A 15 -4.68 -3.15 5.37
C ALA A 15 -6.11 -2.69 5.71
N GLN A 16 -6.23 -1.42 6.10
CA GLN A 16 -7.49 -0.78 6.44
C GLN A 16 -7.86 0.26 5.37
N PRO A 17 -9.14 0.59 5.20
CA PRO A 17 -9.57 1.69 4.33
C PRO A 17 -8.89 3.01 4.69
N HIS A 18 -8.56 3.85 3.70
CA HIS A 18 -7.93 5.16 3.94
C HIS A 18 -8.77 6.09 4.84
N ALA A 19 -10.10 5.92 4.86
CA ALA A 19 -11.00 6.63 5.77
C ALA A 19 -10.60 6.48 7.26
N TRP A 20 -9.87 5.42 7.64
CA TRP A 20 -9.34 5.27 9.00
C TRP A 20 -8.30 6.31 9.40
N LEU A 21 -7.68 7.02 8.45
CA LEU A 21 -6.64 8.01 8.73
C LEU A 21 -7.20 9.28 9.40
N THR A 22 -8.48 9.60 9.18
CA THR A 22 -9.14 10.81 9.70
C THR A 22 -10.12 10.51 10.84
N VAL A 23 -10.27 9.23 11.24
CA VAL A 23 -11.16 8.84 12.35
C VAL A 23 -10.71 9.51 13.64
N GLY A 24 -11.60 10.30 14.23
CA GLY A 24 -11.34 10.99 15.49
C GLY A 24 -10.61 12.33 15.34
N GLU A 25 -10.44 12.84 14.12
CA GLU A 25 -9.78 14.12 13.83
C GLU A 25 -10.56 15.32 14.40
N ASP A 26 -11.84 15.45 14.05
CA ASP A 26 -12.69 16.55 14.55
C ASP A 26 -13.14 16.31 16.00
N LYS A 27 -13.64 15.10 16.26
CA LYS A 27 -14.14 14.68 17.57
C LYS A 27 -13.99 13.17 17.74
N PRO A 28 -13.87 12.68 18.99
CA PRO A 28 -13.75 11.25 19.23
C PRO A 28 -14.95 10.47 18.69
N VAL A 29 -14.67 9.38 17.96
CA VAL A 29 -15.69 8.46 17.43
C VAL A 29 -15.96 7.38 18.46
N VAL A 30 -17.24 7.08 18.72
CA VAL A 30 -17.66 6.02 19.64
C VAL A 30 -18.39 4.95 18.84
N SER A 31 -17.99 3.70 18.97
CA SER A 31 -18.69 2.56 18.37
C SER A 31 -19.32 1.68 19.45
N GLY A 32 -20.54 1.22 19.17
CA GLY A 32 -21.35 0.38 20.04
C GLY A 32 -20.86 -1.06 20.14
N PRO A 33 -21.32 -1.84 21.14
CA PRO A 33 -20.98 -3.25 21.25
C PRO A 33 -21.28 -4.04 19.96
N GLY A 34 -20.28 -4.79 19.48
CA GLY A 34 -20.38 -5.55 18.22
C GLY A 34 -20.04 -4.76 16.94
N GLU A 35 -19.79 -3.46 17.05
CA GLU A 35 -19.33 -2.61 15.95
C GLU A 35 -17.78 -2.55 15.88
N VAL A 36 -17.24 -1.80 14.91
CA VAL A 36 -15.81 -1.80 14.62
C VAL A 36 -14.96 -1.33 15.82
N GLY A 37 -13.96 -2.14 16.17
CA GLY A 37 -13.07 -1.96 17.32
C GLY A 37 -13.73 -2.10 18.70
N ALA A 38 -15.04 -2.35 18.77
CA ALA A 38 -15.76 -2.65 20.00
C ALA A 38 -15.80 -4.15 20.25
N THR A 39 -15.95 -4.55 21.52
CA THR A 39 -16.19 -5.97 21.86
C THR A 39 -17.69 -6.24 21.86
N ALA A 40 -18.10 -7.50 21.89
CA ALA A 40 -19.52 -7.88 21.93
C ALA A 40 -20.33 -7.24 23.08
N LYS A 41 -19.68 -6.70 24.11
CA LYS A 41 -20.35 -6.13 25.30
C LYS A 41 -19.84 -4.74 25.71
N LYS A 42 -18.86 -4.18 25.02
CA LYS A 42 -18.25 -2.89 25.41
C LYS A 42 -18.09 -2.00 24.20
N PHE A 43 -18.37 -0.71 24.40
CA PHE A 43 -18.10 0.36 23.45
C PHE A 43 -16.60 0.49 23.21
N SER A 44 -16.26 1.00 22.02
CA SER A 44 -14.93 1.53 21.71
C SER A 44 -15.00 3.05 21.59
N LYS A 45 -13.86 3.71 21.77
CA LYS A 45 -13.72 5.13 21.52
C LYS A 45 -12.38 5.39 20.84
N PHE A 46 -12.41 6.08 19.72
CA PHE A 46 -11.24 6.41 18.91
C PHE A 46 -10.94 7.89 19.04
N PHE A 47 -9.66 8.21 19.13
CA PHE A 47 -9.11 9.56 19.13
C PHE A 47 -8.01 9.61 18.09
N LEU A 48 -7.93 10.69 17.33
CA LEU A 48 -6.74 10.96 16.54
C LEU A 48 -5.66 11.51 17.47
N GLU A 49 -4.62 10.71 17.72
CA GLU A 49 -3.51 11.12 18.58
C GLU A 49 -2.46 11.93 17.83
N ASP A 50 -2.14 11.55 16.60
CA ASP A 50 -1.17 12.24 15.74
C ASP A 50 -1.49 11.96 14.27
N SER A 51 -1.11 12.89 13.40
CA SER A 51 -1.24 12.76 11.94
C SER A 51 -0.05 13.42 11.26
N GLY A 52 0.30 12.92 10.08
CA GLY A 52 1.47 13.38 9.34
C GLY A 52 1.80 12.49 8.16
N GLU A 53 2.94 12.78 7.54
CA GLU A 53 3.49 11.97 6.45
C GLU A 53 4.46 10.92 6.99
N TYR A 54 4.73 9.91 6.18
CA TYR A 54 5.86 9.03 6.41
C TYR A 54 6.67 8.81 5.14
N ARG A 55 7.96 8.55 5.30
CA ARG A 55 8.86 8.13 4.22
C ARG A 55 9.47 6.78 4.55
N MET A 56 9.62 5.95 3.52
CA MET A 56 10.19 4.61 3.66
C MET A 56 11.73 4.69 3.72
N GLY A 57 12.30 3.94 4.65
CA GLY A 57 13.71 3.54 4.64
C GLY A 57 13.88 2.09 4.22
N VAL A 58 15.01 1.48 4.55
CA VAL A 58 15.29 0.09 4.17
C VAL A 58 14.37 -0.89 4.91
N TRP A 59 13.64 -1.75 4.17
CA TRP A 59 12.79 -2.79 4.75
C TRP A 59 13.30 -4.19 4.40
N ARG A 60 13.33 -5.05 5.41
CA ARG A 60 13.66 -6.47 5.38
C ARG A 60 12.49 -7.24 6.00
N GLU A 61 12.48 -8.56 5.92
CA GLU A 61 11.39 -9.37 6.48
C GLU A 61 11.22 -9.19 7.99
N HIS A 62 12.32 -8.90 8.71
CA HIS A 62 12.38 -8.79 10.17
C HIS A 62 12.77 -7.39 10.67
N SER A 63 12.84 -6.39 9.79
CA SER A 63 13.12 -5.01 10.20
C SER A 63 12.62 -4.01 9.17
N GLN A 64 11.97 -2.94 9.60
CA GLN A 64 11.48 -1.87 8.73
C GLN A 64 11.93 -0.52 9.28
N GLU A 65 12.61 0.27 8.46
CA GLU A 65 12.96 1.66 8.77
C GLU A 65 11.89 2.61 8.22
N VAL A 66 11.38 3.51 9.06
CA VAL A 66 10.39 4.52 8.68
C VAL A 66 10.78 5.88 9.23
N PHE A 67 10.47 6.93 8.47
CA PHE A 67 10.67 8.32 8.87
C PHE A 67 9.30 8.95 8.99
N LEU A 68 8.92 9.38 10.19
CA LEU A 68 7.63 9.98 10.48
C LEU A 68 7.74 11.49 10.56
N GLU A 69 6.72 12.18 10.05
CA GLU A 69 6.60 13.65 10.05
C GLU A 69 5.25 14.05 10.65
N GLY A 70 5.05 13.70 11.93
CA GLY A 70 3.90 14.11 12.73
C GLY A 70 4.24 15.16 13.78
N LYS A 71 3.23 15.61 14.53
CA LYS A 71 3.43 16.58 15.63
C LYS A 71 3.96 15.91 16.89
N LYS A 72 3.54 14.66 17.18
CA LYS A 72 3.95 13.91 18.37
C LYS A 72 5.03 12.87 18.07
N LEU A 73 4.95 12.21 16.91
CA LEU A 73 5.89 11.22 16.41
C LEU A 73 6.59 11.79 15.18
N SER A 74 7.88 12.09 15.34
CA SER A 74 8.70 12.63 14.28
C SER A 74 10.10 12.03 14.31
N GLY A 75 10.73 11.92 13.15
CA GLY A 75 12.07 11.36 12.99
C GLY A 75 12.07 9.90 12.53
N ARG A 76 13.24 9.28 12.59
CA ARG A 76 13.53 7.90 12.19
C ARG A 76 13.13 6.92 13.28
N PHE A 77 12.44 5.87 12.89
CA PHE A 77 12.05 4.74 13.72
C PHE A 77 12.44 3.42 13.06
N LEU A 78 12.79 2.44 13.89
CA LEU A 78 13.08 1.07 13.49
C LEU A 78 12.04 0.13 14.08
N LEU A 79 11.30 -0.54 13.21
CA LEU A 79 10.35 -1.58 13.57
C LEU A 79 11.06 -2.92 13.39
N VAL A 80 11.41 -3.60 14.48
CA VAL A 80 12.25 -4.80 14.46
C VAL A 80 11.52 -5.98 15.07
N TYR A 81 11.58 -7.12 14.38
CA TYR A 81 11.08 -8.38 14.90
C TYR A 81 12.02 -8.92 15.99
N PHE A 82 11.43 -9.31 17.12
CA PHE A 82 12.16 -9.90 18.25
C PHE A 82 11.51 -11.24 18.66
N PRO A 83 12.28 -12.35 18.66
CA PRO A 83 11.81 -13.62 19.22
C PRO A 83 11.84 -13.55 20.75
N ALA A 84 10.68 -13.44 21.38
CA ALA A 84 10.55 -13.35 22.83
C ALA A 84 10.43 -14.75 23.48
N PRO A 85 10.75 -14.87 24.79
CA PRO A 85 10.61 -16.12 25.53
C PRO A 85 9.23 -16.77 25.39
N GLY A 86 9.18 -18.10 25.40
CA GLY A 86 7.94 -18.87 25.23
C GLY A 86 7.43 -18.93 23.79
N GLY A 87 8.28 -18.64 22.80
CA GLY A 87 7.92 -18.71 21.38
C GLY A 87 7.05 -17.54 20.91
N ARG A 88 6.91 -16.49 21.74
CA ARG A 88 6.20 -15.27 21.40
C ARG A 88 6.94 -14.53 20.29
N ARG A 89 6.18 -14.01 19.34
CA ARG A 89 6.65 -13.19 18.23
C ARG A 89 6.19 -11.77 18.48
N VAL A 90 7.11 -10.85 18.75
CA VAL A 90 6.79 -9.44 18.99
C VAL A 90 7.55 -8.57 18.00
N TRP A 91 6.95 -7.45 17.64
CA TRP A 91 7.61 -6.39 16.89
C TRP A 91 7.80 -5.21 17.83
N ILE A 92 8.97 -4.60 17.77
CA ILE A 92 9.34 -3.47 18.61
C ILE A 92 9.58 -2.27 17.71
N MET A 93 8.97 -1.13 18.03
CA MET A 93 9.32 0.16 17.45
C MET A 93 10.26 0.90 18.39
N ASP A 94 11.45 1.19 17.90
CA ASP A 94 12.52 1.95 18.55
C ASP A 94 12.77 3.27 17.81
N ARG A 95 13.20 4.30 18.53
CA ARG A 95 13.65 5.57 17.95
C ARG A 95 15.15 5.72 18.22
N PRO A 96 16.02 5.40 17.25
CA PRO A 96 17.46 5.53 17.46
C PRO A 96 17.89 6.99 17.60
N ASP A 97 18.95 7.26 18.38
CA ASP A 97 19.55 8.61 18.45
C ASP A 97 20.11 9.04 17.09
N ASP A 98 20.71 8.11 16.35
CA ASP A 98 21.16 8.34 14.98
C ASP A 98 19.96 8.34 14.02
N GLN A 99 19.74 9.50 13.41
CA GLN A 99 18.65 9.74 12.48
C GLN A 99 19.06 9.52 11.01
N THR A 100 20.28 9.04 10.76
CA THR A 100 20.81 8.78 9.41
C THR A 100 20.16 7.53 8.80
N PRO A 101 19.64 7.59 7.56
CA PRO A 101 19.06 6.43 6.88
C PRO A 101 20.05 5.27 6.70
N ILE A 102 19.57 4.02 6.80
CA ILE A 102 20.38 2.82 6.55
C ILE A 102 21.07 2.90 5.19
N ALA A 103 20.32 3.27 4.14
CA ALA A 103 20.82 3.35 2.77
C ALA A 103 21.87 4.47 2.54
N ALA A 104 22.10 5.36 3.51
CA ALA A 104 23.12 6.40 3.40
C ALA A 104 24.53 5.91 3.78
N HIS A 105 24.65 4.77 4.47
CA HIS A 105 25.94 4.25 4.95
C HIS A 105 26.12 2.74 4.77
N ARG A 106 25.05 1.97 4.51
CA ARG A 106 25.15 0.58 4.09
C ARG A 106 25.29 0.48 2.58
N ASP A 107 26.08 -0.49 2.13
CA ASP A 107 26.14 -0.92 0.74
C ASP A 107 25.04 -1.97 0.46
N ILE A 108 24.39 -1.87 -0.69
CA ILE A 108 23.29 -2.75 -1.08
C ILE A 108 23.77 -4.18 -1.42
N GLU A 109 24.99 -4.33 -1.95
CA GLU A 109 25.58 -5.63 -2.29
C GLU A 109 25.81 -6.43 -1.01
N ASP A 110 26.38 -5.77 0.00
CA ASP A 110 26.59 -6.33 1.33
C ASP A 110 25.26 -6.70 2.00
N GLU A 111 24.25 -5.83 1.86
CA GLU A 111 22.91 -6.08 2.40
C GLU A 111 22.24 -7.29 1.76
N ILE A 112 22.31 -7.41 0.43
CA ILE A 112 21.80 -8.56 -0.32
C ILE A 112 22.54 -9.85 0.12
N ALA A 113 23.86 -9.79 0.29
CA ALA A 113 24.66 -10.92 0.74
C ALA A 113 24.26 -11.37 2.17
N GLU A 114 24.07 -10.42 3.08
CA GLU A 114 23.60 -10.67 4.45
C GLU A 114 22.24 -11.38 4.45
N LEU A 115 21.29 -10.87 3.65
CA LEU A 115 19.93 -11.44 3.56
C LEU A 115 19.92 -12.83 2.96
N ARG A 116 20.78 -13.12 1.97
CA ARG A 116 20.99 -14.48 1.46
C ARG A 116 21.46 -15.43 2.56
N GLY A 117 22.44 -15.01 3.37
CA GLY A 117 22.93 -15.79 4.51
C GLY A 117 21.85 -16.06 5.56
N LYS A 118 20.96 -15.09 5.78
CA LYS A 118 19.79 -15.19 6.68
C LYS A 118 18.58 -15.90 6.07
N ARG A 119 18.65 -16.31 4.80
CA ARG A 119 17.54 -16.91 4.03
C ARG A 119 16.28 -16.04 3.97
N GLN A 120 16.44 -14.72 4.04
CA GLN A 120 15.35 -13.79 3.79
C GLN A 120 15.19 -13.59 2.29
N ALA A 121 13.96 -13.44 1.85
CA ALA A 121 13.59 -13.50 0.45
C ALA A 121 13.25 -12.13 -0.16
N TYR A 122 13.08 -11.10 0.68
CA TYR A 122 12.66 -9.76 0.29
C TYR A 122 13.57 -8.67 0.90
N LEU A 123 13.84 -7.66 0.08
CA LEU A 123 14.47 -6.40 0.47
C LEU A 123 13.74 -5.26 -0.25
N ILE A 124 13.35 -4.22 0.48
CA ILE A 124 13.04 -2.92 -0.12
C ILE A 124 14.21 -2.00 0.21
N TRP A 125 14.99 -1.64 -0.80
CA TRP A 125 16.05 -0.65 -0.63
C TRP A 125 15.49 0.74 -0.88
N ALA A 126 15.45 1.58 0.15
CA ALA A 126 14.89 2.92 0.04
C ALA A 126 15.67 3.94 0.87
N MET A 127 15.58 5.19 0.44
CA MET A 127 16.08 6.36 1.13
C MET A 127 14.99 7.44 1.07
N PRO A 128 14.74 8.21 2.14
CA PRO A 128 13.75 9.27 2.12
C PRO A 128 13.92 10.19 0.91
N GLY A 129 12.82 10.41 0.18
CA GLY A 129 12.81 11.23 -1.04
C GLY A 129 13.34 10.54 -2.31
N LYS A 130 13.84 9.30 -2.21
CA LYS A 130 14.15 8.46 -3.38
C LYS A 130 13.12 7.36 -3.56
N ARG A 131 12.91 6.98 -4.82
CA ARG A 131 12.05 5.86 -5.19
C ARG A 131 12.52 4.54 -4.54
N PRO A 132 11.66 3.78 -3.85
CA PRO A 132 12.03 2.47 -3.32
C PRO A 132 12.38 1.47 -4.43
N ILE A 133 13.35 0.61 -4.16
CA ILE A 133 13.75 -0.49 -5.03
C ILE A 133 13.27 -1.80 -4.39
N PRO A 134 12.17 -2.39 -4.87
CA PRO A 134 11.67 -3.68 -4.41
C PRO A 134 12.48 -4.83 -5.02
N ILE A 135 13.18 -5.59 -4.17
CA ILE A 135 14.16 -6.60 -4.56
C ILE A 135 13.75 -7.97 -4.03
N LYS A 136 13.67 -8.95 -4.94
CA LYS A 136 13.54 -10.36 -4.62
C LYS A 136 14.93 -10.98 -4.51
N ILE A 137 15.27 -11.50 -3.34
CA ILE A 137 16.60 -12.08 -3.08
C ILE A 137 16.69 -13.51 -3.63
N SER A 138 15.62 -14.30 -3.49
CA SER A 138 15.55 -15.69 -3.92
C SER A 138 14.12 -16.10 -4.30
N GLY A 139 13.98 -17.11 -5.17
CA GLY A 139 12.69 -17.58 -5.68
C GLY A 139 12.15 -16.69 -6.82
N ARG A 140 10.86 -16.83 -7.14
CA ARG A 140 10.21 -16.04 -8.19
C ARG A 140 9.85 -14.63 -7.66
N PRO A 141 10.12 -13.55 -8.41
CA PRO A 141 9.72 -12.21 -7.99
C PRO A 141 8.21 -12.04 -8.17
N PRO A 142 7.50 -11.46 -7.18
CA PRO A 142 6.14 -10.98 -7.40
C PRO A 142 6.14 -9.77 -8.34
N GLU A 143 4.95 -9.36 -8.79
CA GLU A 143 4.77 -8.18 -9.64
C GLU A 143 5.40 -6.93 -8.98
N GLY A 144 6.13 -6.14 -9.76
CA GLY A 144 6.82 -4.94 -9.30
C GLY A 144 8.22 -5.16 -8.69
N PHE A 145 8.62 -6.40 -8.37
CA PHE A 145 9.95 -6.69 -7.81
C PHE A 145 10.97 -7.04 -8.88
N VAL A 146 12.22 -6.59 -8.71
CA VAL A 146 13.36 -7.03 -9.51
C VAL A 146 14.13 -8.13 -8.79
N MET A 147 14.72 -9.07 -9.53
CA MET A 147 15.63 -10.05 -8.93
C MET A 147 16.94 -9.38 -8.51
N ALA A 148 17.46 -9.74 -7.34
CA ALA A 148 18.72 -9.21 -6.82
C ALA A 148 19.88 -9.36 -7.81
N GLU A 149 19.99 -10.53 -8.47
CA GLU A 149 21.02 -10.78 -9.48
C GLU A 149 20.90 -9.88 -10.71
N THR A 150 19.66 -9.59 -11.15
CA THR A 150 19.40 -8.68 -12.26
C THR A 150 19.80 -7.25 -11.91
N LEU A 151 19.45 -6.79 -10.71
CA LEU A 151 19.84 -5.46 -10.23
C LEU A 151 21.36 -5.35 -10.14
N LEU A 152 22.02 -6.31 -9.50
CA LEU A 152 23.47 -6.34 -9.32
C LEU A 152 24.21 -6.39 -10.67
N ALA A 153 23.72 -7.15 -11.64
CA ALA A 153 24.31 -7.21 -12.97
C ALA A 153 24.18 -5.88 -13.77
N ALA A 154 23.23 -5.02 -13.40
CA ALA A 154 23.03 -3.71 -14.02
C ALA A 154 23.76 -2.56 -13.32
N MET A 155 24.38 -2.83 -12.17
CA MET A 155 25.24 -1.89 -11.47
C MET A 155 26.44 -1.53 -12.36
N ASP A 156 26.77 -0.25 -12.44
CA ASP A 156 27.99 0.23 -13.09
C ASP A 156 29.02 0.70 -12.05
N ASP A 157 30.16 1.23 -12.50
CA ASP A 157 31.25 1.66 -11.64
C ASP A 157 30.85 2.74 -10.61
N THR A 158 29.72 3.43 -10.81
CA THR A 158 29.21 4.41 -9.83
C THR A 158 28.61 3.76 -8.59
N LYS A 159 28.32 2.45 -8.64
CA LYS A 159 27.61 1.69 -7.61
C LYS A 159 26.28 2.34 -7.17
N ASP A 160 25.61 3.10 -8.04
CA ASP A 160 24.30 3.68 -7.74
C ASP A 160 23.17 2.67 -8.00
N PRO A 161 22.48 2.16 -6.96
CA PRO A 161 21.41 1.19 -7.13
C PRO A 161 20.17 1.76 -7.80
N TRP A 162 19.89 3.07 -7.67
CA TRP A 162 18.73 3.68 -8.31
C TRP A 162 18.92 3.77 -9.81
N LYS A 163 20.12 4.11 -10.26
CA LYS A 163 20.48 4.11 -11.68
C LYS A 163 20.43 2.70 -12.28
N ALA A 164 20.90 1.69 -11.55
CA ALA A 164 20.77 0.30 -11.97
C ALA A 164 19.30 -0.12 -12.05
N TYR A 165 18.49 0.25 -11.06
CA TYR A 165 17.07 -0.05 -11.01
C TYR A 165 16.29 0.58 -12.17
N GLU A 166 16.58 1.84 -12.51
CA GLU A 166 15.98 2.53 -13.66
C GLU A 166 16.22 1.75 -14.96
N LYS A 167 17.47 1.34 -15.22
CA LYS A 167 17.82 0.53 -16.41
C LYS A 167 16.99 -0.75 -16.51
N VAL A 168 16.84 -1.49 -15.40
CA VAL A 168 16.17 -2.81 -15.39
C VAL A 168 14.65 -2.74 -15.21
N SER A 169 14.12 -1.60 -14.79
CA SER A 169 12.68 -1.38 -14.62
C SER A 169 12.02 -0.62 -15.78
N SER A 170 12.83 -0.09 -16.71
CA SER A 170 12.34 0.49 -17.97
C SER A 170 11.67 -0.56 -18.86
N GLY A 171 10.57 -0.19 -19.53
CA GLY A 171 9.84 -1.06 -20.46
C GLY A 171 8.39 -1.37 -20.08
N ASN A 172 7.81 -2.39 -20.71
CA ASN A 172 6.40 -2.74 -20.49
C ASN A 172 6.21 -3.34 -19.09
N VAL A 173 5.46 -2.64 -18.25
CA VAL A 173 5.06 -3.07 -16.92
C VAL A 173 3.62 -3.58 -16.95
N ARG A 174 3.38 -4.69 -16.27
CA ARG A 174 2.04 -5.05 -15.85
C ARG A 174 1.84 -4.47 -14.45
N LYS A 175 0.68 -3.89 -14.23
CA LYS A 175 0.25 -3.40 -12.92
C LYS A 175 -1.12 -3.97 -12.61
N THR A 176 -1.39 -4.11 -11.32
CA THR A 176 -2.72 -4.38 -10.85
C THR A 176 -3.09 -3.39 -9.77
N TYR A 177 -4.24 -2.75 -9.92
CA TYR A 177 -4.77 -1.77 -8.99
C TYR A 177 -5.85 -2.43 -8.15
N PHE A 178 -5.64 -2.48 -6.84
CA PHE A 178 -6.70 -2.83 -5.89
C PHE A 178 -7.54 -1.59 -5.64
N ILE A 179 -8.84 -1.72 -5.87
CA ILE A 179 -9.82 -0.65 -5.84
C ILE A 179 -10.68 -0.88 -4.62
N PRO A 180 -10.46 -0.15 -3.52
CA PRO A 180 -11.37 -0.23 -2.38
C PRO A 180 -12.75 0.29 -2.79
N PHE A 181 -13.80 -0.28 -2.19
CA PHE A 181 -15.15 0.24 -2.36
C PHE A 181 -15.29 1.57 -1.62
N ALA A 182 -15.54 2.64 -2.37
CA ALA A 182 -15.81 3.97 -1.85
C ALA A 182 -17.28 4.11 -1.40
N LYS A 183 -18.20 3.40 -2.08
CA LYS A 183 -19.63 3.39 -1.76
C LYS A 183 -20.27 2.07 -2.16
N ALA A 184 -21.28 1.64 -1.40
CA ALA A 184 -22.16 0.53 -1.78
C ALA A 184 -23.65 0.96 -1.76
N ASP A 185 -24.39 0.59 -2.81
CA ASP A 185 -25.86 0.65 -2.83
C ASP A 185 -26.38 -0.78 -2.63
N GLU A 186 -26.89 -1.04 -1.44
CA GLU A 186 -27.21 -2.41 -1.03
C GLU A 186 -28.39 -3.02 -1.77
N GLU A 187 -29.40 -2.20 -2.07
CA GLU A 187 -30.62 -2.65 -2.76
C GLU A 187 -30.31 -3.09 -4.19
N LYS A 188 -29.40 -2.36 -4.84
CA LYS A 188 -29.02 -2.60 -6.24
C LYS A 188 -27.77 -3.47 -6.40
N ARG A 189 -27.10 -3.82 -5.29
CA ARG A 189 -25.81 -4.55 -5.26
C ARG A 189 -24.72 -3.85 -6.06
N LEU A 190 -24.69 -2.53 -5.98
CA LEU A 190 -23.68 -1.72 -6.66
C LEU A 190 -22.56 -1.38 -5.70
N VAL A 191 -21.33 -1.48 -6.18
CA VAL A 191 -20.15 -0.96 -5.51
C VAL A 191 -19.45 0.02 -6.42
N TYR A 192 -18.99 1.11 -5.84
CA TYR A 192 -18.24 2.16 -6.52
C TYR A 192 -16.81 2.17 -6.02
N GLY A 193 -15.87 2.48 -6.89
CA GLY A 193 -14.48 2.63 -6.49
C GLY A 193 -13.68 3.51 -7.45
N VAL A 194 -12.70 4.22 -6.90
CA VAL A 194 -11.75 5.04 -7.65
C VAL A 194 -10.56 4.16 -8.05
N VAL A 195 -10.33 4.01 -9.35
CA VAL A 195 -9.28 3.12 -9.90
C VAL A 195 -7.93 3.81 -9.87
N LEU A 196 -7.89 5.04 -10.40
CA LEU A 196 -6.71 5.89 -10.47
C LEU A 196 -7.14 7.31 -10.20
N GLU A 197 -6.28 8.04 -9.51
CA GLU A 197 -6.44 9.46 -9.21
C GLU A 197 -5.20 10.19 -9.73
N PRO A 198 -5.38 11.33 -10.44
CA PRO A 198 -4.26 12.14 -10.87
C PRO A 198 -3.42 12.54 -9.68
N ASP A 199 -2.13 12.63 -9.91
CA ASP A 199 -1.13 13.08 -8.96
C ASP A 199 -0.93 12.20 -7.71
N ALA A 200 -1.73 11.15 -7.51
CA ALA A 200 -1.54 10.17 -6.46
C ALA A 200 -0.34 9.25 -6.79
N LEU A 201 0.61 9.14 -5.85
CA LEU A 201 1.71 8.19 -5.95
C LEU A 201 1.21 6.78 -5.61
N ASP A 202 1.47 5.83 -6.49
CA ASP A 202 1.22 4.42 -6.20
C ASP A 202 2.26 3.84 -5.23
N ALA A 203 2.07 2.59 -4.80
CA ALA A 203 2.98 1.90 -3.90
C ALA A 203 4.42 1.73 -4.46
N GLN A 204 4.63 2.00 -5.75
CA GLN A 204 5.93 1.95 -6.43
C GLN A 204 6.51 3.35 -6.64
N GLY A 205 5.85 4.39 -6.15
CA GLY A 205 6.23 5.79 -6.31
C GLY A 205 6.02 6.32 -7.73
N ASP A 206 5.21 5.66 -8.55
CA ASP A 206 4.80 6.21 -9.85
C ASP A 206 3.55 7.08 -9.68
N GLN A 207 3.48 8.12 -10.48
CA GLN A 207 2.31 8.95 -10.68
C GLN A 207 1.72 8.65 -12.06
N VAL A 208 0.41 8.75 -12.20
CA VAL A 208 -0.24 8.66 -13.51
C VAL A 208 -0.95 9.98 -13.78
N SER A 209 -0.68 10.60 -14.91
CA SER A 209 -1.29 11.89 -15.26
C SER A 209 -2.76 11.71 -15.66
N ALA A 210 -3.57 12.76 -15.51
CA ALA A 210 -4.99 12.71 -15.91
C ALA A 210 -5.22 12.22 -17.37
N PRO A 211 -4.44 12.65 -18.38
CA PRO A 211 -4.57 12.13 -19.74
C PRO A 211 -4.28 10.63 -19.87
N GLU A 212 -3.29 10.12 -19.14
CA GLU A 212 -2.97 8.68 -19.13
C GLU A 212 -4.05 7.87 -18.41
N ILE A 213 -4.62 8.42 -17.33
CA ILE A 213 -5.76 7.84 -16.62
C ILE A 213 -6.96 7.71 -17.56
N GLU A 214 -7.29 8.77 -18.31
CA GLU A 214 -8.37 8.75 -19.30
C GLU A 214 -8.14 7.68 -20.37
N GLN A 215 -6.92 7.62 -20.92
CA GLN A 215 -6.56 6.60 -21.90
C GLN A 215 -6.72 5.18 -21.34
N ALA A 216 -6.27 4.94 -20.10
CA ALA A 216 -6.39 3.67 -19.42
C ALA A 216 -7.86 3.28 -19.17
N ALA A 217 -8.68 4.23 -18.73
CA ALA A 217 -10.10 4.03 -18.49
C ALA A 217 -10.85 3.62 -19.76
N HIS A 218 -10.61 4.33 -20.86
CA HIS A 218 -11.21 4.03 -22.16
C HIS A 218 -10.74 2.68 -22.71
N ALA A 219 -9.44 2.38 -22.62
CA ALA A 219 -8.91 1.10 -23.07
C ALA A 219 -9.46 -0.08 -22.25
N PHE A 220 -9.63 0.08 -20.93
CA PHE A 220 -10.24 -0.94 -20.08
C PHE A 220 -11.68 -1.22 -20.49
N LEU A 221 -12.49 -0.18 -20.70
CA LEU A 221 -13.90 -0.33 -21.07
C LEU A 221 -14.04 -0.95 -22.46
N GLU A 222 -13.21 -0.53 -23.42
CA GLU A 222 -13.21 -1.04 -24.79
C GLU A 222 -12.79 -2.52 -24.84
N ARG A 223 -11.71 -2.90 -24.15
CA ARG A 223 -10.99 -4.16 -24.44
C ARG A 223 -11.00 -5.20 -23.33
N SER A 224 -11.24 -4.80 -22.08
CA SER A 224 -11.09 -5.70 -20.92
C SER A 224 -12.40 -5.93 -20.20
N ARG A 225 -12.87 -4.94 -19.42
CA ARG A 225 -14.01 -5.07 -18.48
C ARG A 225 -13.87 -6.24 -17.49
N VAL A 226 -12.66 -6.79 -17.31
CA VAL A 226 -12.42 -7.90 -16.39
C VAL A 226 -12.07 -7.38 -15.00
N LEU A 227 -12.84 -7.82 -14.00
CA LEU A 227 -12.58 -7.57 -12.59
C LEU A 227 -12.08 -8.85 -11.91
N GLY A 228 -11.05 -8.73 -11.07
CA GLY A 228 -10.54 -9.83 -10.25
C GLY A 228 -10.94 -9.69 -8.79
N GLU A 229 -11.11 -10.83 -8.12
CA GLU A 229 -11.23 -10.94 -6.66
C GLU A 229 -9.86 -11.35 -6.10
N GLY A 230 -9.13 -10.39 -5.51
CA GLY A 230 -7.87 -10.64 -4.80
C GLY A 230 -6.80 -11.37 -5.61
N HIS A 231 -6.77 -11.20 -6.94
CA HIS A 231 -5.88 -11.91 -7.87
C HIS A 231 -6.02 -13.44 -7.93
N VAL A 232 -7.02 -14.04 -7.25
CA VAL A 232 -7.20 -15.50 -7.23
C VAL A 232 -8.14 -15.96 -8.33
N ARG A 233 -9.21 -15.19 -8.59
CA ARG A 233 -10.23 -15.54 -9.57
C ARG A 233 -10.88 -14.33 -10.19
N ARG A 234 -11.45 -14.50 -11.39
CA ARG A 234 -12.32 -13.50 -12.00
C ARG A 234 -13.58 -13.33 -11.14
N ALA A 235 -13.93 -12.09 -10.82
CA ALA A 235 -15.17 -11.78 -10.12
C ALA A 235 -16.36 -11.96 -11.06
N LYS A 236 -17.46 -12.52 -10.55
CA LYS A 236 -18.73 -12.57 -11.27
C LYS A 236 -19.51 -11.29 -10.99
N ALA A 237 -19.12 -10.25 -11.72
CA ALA A 237 -19.63 -8.89 -11.59
C ALA A 237 -19.57 -8.18 -12.95
N GLU A 238 -20.43 -7.18 -13.13
CA GLU A 238 -20.57 -6.43 -14.38
C GLU A 238 -20.23 -4.95 -14.16
N VAL A 239 -19.45 -4.37 -15.08
CA VAL A 239 -19.16 -2.93 -15.08
C VAL A 239 -20.37 -2.21 -15.65
N LEU A 240 -21.04 -1.38 -14.85
CA LEU A 240 -22.17 -0.57 -15.28
C LEU A 240 -21.76 0.84 -15.69
N GLU A 241 -20.78 1.42 -15.00
CA GLU A 241 -20.24 2.75 -15.32
C GLU A 241 -18.72 2.71 -15.25
N SER A 242 -18.08 3.43 -16.17
CA SER A 242 -16.64 3.69 -16.18
C SER A 242 -16.44 5.08 -16.74
N TYR A 243 -16.06 6.03 -15.91
CA TYR A 243 -16.00 7.44 -16.30
C TYR A 243 -14.84 8.19 -15.64
N ILE A 244 -14.51 9.33 -16.25
CA ILE A 244 -13.57 10.31 -15.71
C ILE A 244 -14.34 11.39 -14.95
N ALA A 245 -13.94 11.62 -13.70
CA ALA A 245 -14.45 12.68 -12.84
C ALA A 245 -14.19 14.04 -13.50
N GLN A 246 -15.26 14.72 -13.94
CA GLN A 246 -15.14 16.00 -14.65
C GLN A 246 -14.79 17.17 -13.73
N LYS A 247 -15.02 17.00 -12.43
CA LYS A 247 -14.70 17.91 -11.33
C LYS A 247 -14.54 17.08 -10.07
N ALA A 248 -13.90 17.64 -9.03
CA ALA A 248 -13.85 17.01 -7.73
C ALA A 248 -15.26 16.83 -7.13
N PHE A 249 -15.50 15.70 -6.46
CA PHE A 249 -16.78 15.39 -5.82
C PHE A 249 -16.65 14.31 -4.75
N ASP A 250 -17.63 14.22 -3.85
CA ASP A 250 -17.68 13.18 -2.81
C ASP A 250 -18.34 11.90 -3.34
N LEU A 251 -17.63 10.77 -3.20
CA LEU A 251 -18.13 9.43 -3.49
C LEU A 251 -18.20 8.60 -2.21
N GLY A 252 -19.32 8.72 -1.50
CA GLY A 252 -19.43 8.15 -0.15
C GLY A 252 -18.60 8.99 0.83
N ASP A 253 -17.64 8.35 1.51
CA ASP A 253 -16.74 9.01 2.46
C ASP A 253 -15.38 9.39 1.82
N GLN A 254 -15.22 9.20 0.51
CA GLN A 254 -14.00 9.52 -0.23
C GLN A 254 -14.22 10.77 -1.10
N GLU A 255 -13.37 11.78 -0.93
CA GLU A 255 -13.25 12.87 -1.91
C GLU A 255 -12.52 12.34 -3.16
N VAL A 256 -13.10 12.57 -4.33
CA VAL A 256 -12.56 12.14 -5.62
C VAL A 256 -12.06 13.36 -6.37
N ALA A 257 -10.79 13.38 -6.77
CA ALA A 257 -10.22 14.49 -7.52
C ALA A 257 -10.77 14.59 -8.96
N GLU A 258 -10.68 15.79 -9.54
CA GLU A 258 -10.91 15.99 -10.98
C GLU A 258 -9.89 15.16 -11.79
N GLY A 259 -10.35 14.48 -12.84
CA GLY A 259 -9.54 13.60 -13.68
C GLY A 259 -9.43 12.15 -13.17
N SER A 260 -9.95 11.83 -11.99
CA SER A 260 -9.97 10.46 -11.46
C SER A 260 -10.86 9.53 -12.28
N TRP A 261 -10.41 8.27 -12.43
CA TRP A 261 -11.18 7.22 -13.07
C TRP A 261 -12.02 6.47 -12.03
N VAL A 262 -13.33 6.49 -12.20
CA VAL A 262 -14.31 5.84 -11.31
C VAL A 262 -15.01 4.69 -12.03
N LEU A 263 -15.21 3.58 -11.31
CA LEU A 263 -16.03 2.44 -11.74
C LEU A 263 -17.27 2.29 -10.86
N CYS A 264 -18.40 1.95 -11.49
CA CYS A 264 -19.58 1.37 -10.85
C CYS A 264 -19.72 -0.08 -11.30
N VAL A 265 -19.81 -0.99 -10.33
CA VAL A 265 -19.83 -2.43 -10.56
C VAL A 265 -21.04 -3.04 -9.89
N ARG A 266 -21.80 -3.88 -10.61
CA ARG A 266 -22.86 -4.71 -10.04
C ARG A 266 -22.32 -6.09 -9.70
N VAL A 267 -22.51 -6.51 -8.45
CA VAL A 267 -22.11 -7.84 -7.99
C VAL A 267 -23.25 -8.83 -8.22
N ASP A 268 -23.08 -9.74 -9.19
CA ASP A 268 -24.12 -10.68 -9.60
C ASP A 268 -24.10 -11.99 -8.80
N ASP A 269 -22.97 -12.33 -8.18
CA ASP A 269 -22.83 -13.49 -7.32
C ASP A 269 -23.37 -13.21 -5.90
N PRO A 270 -24.43 -13.90 -5.43
CA PRO A 270 -24.99 -13.70 -4.10
C PRO A 270 -24.01 -13.97 -2.96
N ASP A 271 -23.12 -14.96 -3.10
CA ASP A 271 -22.16 -15.33 -2.05
C ASP A 271 -21.07 -14.27 -1.95
N LEU A 272 -20.57 -13.81 -3.12
CA LEU A 272 -19.66 -12.68 -3.17
C LEU A 272 -20.30 -11.43 -2.57
N TRP A 273 -21.57 -11.16 -2.87
CA TRP A 273 -22.31 -10.04 -2.31
C TRP A 273 -22.45 -10.12 -0.79
N GLN A 274 -22.72 -11.29 -0.21
CA GLN A 274 -22.72 -11.45 1.25
C GLN A 274 -21.35 -11.13 1.86
N ARG A 275 -20.26 -11.57 1.21
CA ARG A 275 -18.90 -11.30 1.66
C ARG A 275 -18.52 -9.83 1.56
N VAL A 276 -19.02 -9.12 0.54
CA VAL A 276 -18.91 -7.65 0.46
C VAL A 276 -19.62 -7.00 1.65
N LYS A 277 -20.88 -7.37 1.94
CA LYS A 277 -21.62 -6.84 3.08
C LYS A 277 -20.99 -7.17 4.43
N ALA A 278 -20.35 -8.34 4.54
CA ALA A 278 -19.62 -8.75 5.73
C ALA A 278 -18.27 -8.01 5.89
N GLY A 279 -17.86 -7.21 4.90
CA GLY A 279 -16.56 -6.52 4.90
C GLY A 279 -15.37 -7.45 4.62
N GLU A 280 -15.61 -8.69 4.20
CA GLU A 280 -14.55 -9.66 3.86
C GLU A 280 -13.94 -9.37 2.48
N VAL A 281 -14.74 -8.81 1.57
CA VAL A 281 -14.28 -8.31 0.27
C VAL A 281 -14.49 -6.80 0.27
N THR A 282 -13.40 -6.05 0.31
CA THR A 282 -13.41 -4.59 0.42
C THR A 282 -13.08 -3.89 -0.90
N GLY A 283 -12.86 -4.64 -1.97
CA GLY A 283 -12.46 -4.07 -3.25
C GLY A 283 -12.27 -5.10 -4.37
N PHE A 284 -12.05 -4.60 -5.59
CA PHE A 284 -11.71 -5.40 -6.77
C PHE A 284 -10.34 -5.08 -7.32
N SER A 285 -9.72 -6.02 -8.03
CA SER A 285 -8.45 -5.81 -8.72
C SER A 285 -8.67 -5.55 -10.21
N VAL A 286 -8.12 -4.45 -10.75
CA VAL A 286 -8.07 -4.15 -12.19
C VAL A 286 -6.64 -4.27 -12.69
N GLY A 287 -6.42 -5.15 -13.67
CA GLY A 287 -5.13 -5.30 -14.32
C GLY A 287 -4.94 -4.29 -15.45
N GLY A 288 -3.75 -3.71 -15.55
CA GLY A 288 -3.34 -2.80 -16.60
C GLY A 288 -1.95 -3.15 -17.14
N PHE A 289 -1.67 -2.70 -18.36
CA PHE A 289 -0.33 -2.71 -18.96
C PHE A 289 0.06 -1.27 -19.24
N GLY A 290 1.28 -0.91 -18.91
CA GLY A 290 1.85 0.40 -19.21
C GLY A 290 3.28 0.24 -19.71
N LYS A 291 3.85 1.32 -20.22
CA LYS A 291 5.29 1.40 -20.44
C LYS A 291 5.83 2.38 -19.41
N ARG A 292 6.85 1.98 -18.67
CA ARG A 292 7.61 2.88 -17.81
C ARG A 292 8.70 3.50 -18.68
N ASP A 293 8.59 4.81 -18.90
CA ASP A 293 9.62 5.62 -19.56
C ASP A 293 10.75 5.96 -18.59
#